data_AF-A0A2V6QPN7-F1
#
_entry.id   AF-A0A2V6QPN7-F1
#
_cell.length_a   1.000
_cell.length_b   1.000
_cell.length_c   1.000
_cell.angle_alpha   90.00
_cell.angle_beta   90.00
_cell.angle_gamma   90.00
#
_symmetry.space_group_name_H-M   'P 1'
#
loop_
_entity.id
_entity.type
_entity.pdbx_description
1 polymer ?
#
loop_
_entity_poly.entity_id
_entity_poly.type
_entity_poly.pdbx_seq_one_letter_code
_entity_poly.pdbx_strand_id
1 'polypeptide(L)' 'MRTVIALVVTVVLGLTLAGAAHALQVGDKAPDFALNGPDGKTVKLTDLTAKGPVVLYTFVAAFTST' A
#
# COMPACT_ATOMS: atom_id res chain seq x y z
N MET A 1 -16.26 -15.69 32.36
CA MET A 1 -14.77 -15.61 32.39
C MET A 1 -14.14 -16.41 31.24
N ARG A 2 -14.43 -17.71 31.07
CA ARG A 2 -13.87 -18.54 29.98
C ARG A 2 -14.18 -18.03 28.56
N THR A 3 -15.40 -17.53 28.32
CA THR A 3 -15.84 -16.97 27.04
C THR A 3 -15.19 -15.62 26.71
N VAL A 4 -14.94 -14.79 27.73
CA VAL A 4 -14.23 -13.51 27.57
C VAL A 4 -12.76 -13.75 27.22
N ILE A 5 -12.12 -14.71 27.89
CA ILE A 5 -10.74 -15.10 27.60
C ILE A 5 -10.63 -15.66 26.17
N ALA A 6 -11.56 -16.52 25.75
CA ALA A 6 -11.58 -17.04 24.39
C ALA A 6 -11.72 -15.93 23.34
N LEU A 7 -12.62 -14.95 23.56
CA LEU A 7 -12.80 -13.81 22.66
C LEU A 7 -11.53 -12.96 22.54
N VAL A 8 -10.87 -12.67 23.68
CA VAL A 8 -9.63 -11.88 23.72
C VAL A 8 -8.51 -12.60 22.97
N VAL A 9 -8.38 -13.92 23.14
CA VAL A 9 -7.38 -14.72 22.43
C VAL A 9 -7.61 -14.69 20.92
N THR A 10 -8.85 -14.82 20.46
CA THR A 10 -9.17 -14.78 19.02
C THR A 10 -8.86 -13.42 18.39
N VAL A 11 -9.16 -12.33 19.10
CA VAL A 11 -8.87 -10.96 18.64
C VAL A 11 -7.35 -10.73 18.57
N VAL A 12 -6.61 -11.13 19.60
CA VAL A 12 -5.15 -11.01 19.63
C VAL A 12 -4.50 -11.85 18.52
N LEU A 13 -4.99 -13.07 18.28
CA LEU A 13 -4.48 -13.90 17.18
C LEU A 13 -4.76 -13.28 15.81
N GLY A 14 -5.97 -12.71 15.61
CA GLY A 14 -6.32 -12.01 14.37
C GLY A 14 -5.46 -10.78 14.10
N LEU A 15 -5.06 -10.04 15.14
CA LEU A 15 -4.18 -8.88 15.04
C LEU A 15 -2.75 -9.26 14.63
N THR A 16 -2.27 -10.46 14.96
CA THR A 16 -0.93 -10.93 14.55
C THR A 16 -0.84 -11.35 13.08
N LEU A 17 -1.98 -11.58 12.42
CA LEU A 17 -2.03 -11.91 10.98
C LEU A 17 -2.11 -10.66 10.08
N ALA A 18 -2.16 -9.46 10.64
CA ALA A 18 -1.95 -8.23 9.88
C ALA A 18 -0.45 -8.14 9.53
N GLY A 19 -0.04 -8.90 8.51
CA GLY A 19 1.34 -8.96 8.04
C GLY A 19 1.87 -7.56 7.70
N ALA A 20 3.12 -7.31 8.07
CA ALA A 20 3.83 -6.11 7.66
C ALA A 20 3.80 -6.01 6.12
N ALA A 21 3.57 -4.82 5.59
CA ALA A 21 3.71 -4.60 4.15
C ALA A 21 5.17 -4.90 3.76
N HIS A 22 5.39 -6.06 3.13
CA HIS A 22 6.71 -6.44 2.66
C HIS A 22 7.14 -5.51 1.53
N ALA A 23 8.42 -5.10 1.53
CA ALA A 23 8.99 -4.36 0.42
C ALA A 23 8.97 -5.24 -0.84
N LEU A 24 8.57 -4.64 -1.96
CA LEU A 24 8.58 -5.31 -3.27
C LEU A 24 10.02 -5.69 -3.65
N GLN A 25 10.18 -6.89 -4.18
CA GLN A 25 11.43 -7.39 -4.73
C GLN A 25 11.47 -7.20 -6.26
N VAL A 26 12.66 -7.35 -6.84
CA VAL A 26 12.81 -7.32 -8.30
C VAL A 26 12.05 -8.50 -8.91
N GLY A 27 11.19 -8.21 -9.89
CA GLY A 27 10.34 -9.21 -10.55
C GLY A 27 8.94 -9.32 -9.96
N ASP A 28 8.70 -8.77 -8.77
CA ASP A 28 7.34 -8.70 -8.22
C ASP A 28 6.48 -7.79 -9.09
N LYS A 29 5.24 -8.21 -9.32
CA LYS A 29 4.25 -7.37 -9.98
C LYS A 29 3.93 -6.19 -9.06
N ALA A 30 4.12 -4.97 -9.55
CA ALA A 30 3.71 -3.77 -8.83
C ALA A 30 2.19 -3.82 -8.52
N PRO A 31 1.78 -3.61 -7.26
CA PRO A 31 0.37 -3.50 -6.89
C PRO A 31 -0.29 -2.36 -7.67
N ASP A 32 -1.51 -2.58 -8.15
CA ASP A 32 -2.26 -1.50 -8.79
C ASP A 32 -2.73 -0.49 -7.75
N PHE A 33 -2.76 0.78 -8.16
CA PHE A 33 -3.26 1.89 -7.33
C PHE A 33 -3.86 2.98 -8.21
N ALA A 34 -4.70 3.79 -7.58
CA ALA A 34 -5.31 4.96 -8.17
C ALA A 34 -5.06 6.17 -7.26
N LEU A 35 -4.44 7.22 -7.79
CA LEU A 35 -4.14 8.45 -7.05
C LEU A 35 -4.67 9.66 -7.82
N ASN A 36 -5.01 10.72 -7.11
CA ASN A 36 -5.34 11.99 -7.74
C ASN A 36 -4.05 12.71 -8.14
N GLY A 37 -3.97 13.11 -9.41
CA GLY A 37 -2.89 13.93 -9.92
C GLY A 37 -2.99 15.39 -9.46
N PRO A 38 -2.00 16.22 -9.80
CA PRO A 38 -1.98 17.65 -9.45
C PRO A 38 -3.17 18.44 -10.03
N ASP A 39 -3.77 17.94 -11.11
CA ASP A 39 -4.96 18.49 -11.75
C ASP A 39 -6.28 17.95 -11.17
N GLY A 40 -6.21 17.13 -10.11
CA GLY A 40 -7.35 16.49 -9.46
C GLY A 40 -7.89 15.27 -10.22
N LYS A 41 -7.33 14.91 -11.38
CA LYS A 41 -7.78 13.74 -12.12
C LYS A 41 -7.19 12.47 -11.54
N THR A 42 -7.98 11.41 -11.51
CA THR A 42 -7.50 10.10 -11.09
C THR A 42 -6.57 9.49 -12.14
N VAL A 43 -5.41 9.03 -11.69
CA VAL A 43 -4.41 8.31 -12.47
C VAL A 43 -4.28 6.90 -11.90
N LYS A 44 -4.40 5.87 -12.76
CA LYS A 44 -4.22 4.47 -12.39
C LYS A 44 -2.91 3.92 -12.93
N LEU A 45 -2.21 3.09 -12.15
CA LEU A 45 -0.97 2.47 -12.60
C LEU A 45 -1.19 1.56 -13.82
N THR A 46 -2.31 0.81 -13.87
CA THR A 46 -2.66 -0.03 -15.02
C THR A 46 -2.75 0.73 -16.33
N ASP A 47 -3.31 1.95 -16.29
CA ASP A 47 -3.54 2.74 -17.50
C ASP A 47 -2.23 3.31 -18.06
N LEU A 48 -1.25 3.56 -17.18
CA LEU A 48 0.10 4.00 -17.56
C LEU A 48 0.93 2.82 -18.08
N THR A 49 0.90 1.69 -17.38
CA THR A 49 1.66 0.49 -17.77
C THR A 49 1.17 -0.13 -19.07
N ALA A 50 -0.12 0.03 -19.40
CA ALA A 50 -0.67 -0.34 -20.71
C ALA A 50 -0.07 0.48 -21.88
N LYS A 51 0.48 1.67 -21.60
CA LYS A 51 1.10 2.55 -22.61
C LYS A 51 2.61 2.36 -22.71
N GLY A 52 3.24 1.73 -21.72
CA GLY A 52 4.67 1.47 -21.70
C GLY A 52 5.25 1.35 -20.29
N PRO A 53 6.59 1.24 -20.18
CA PRO A 53 7.28 1.17 -18.90
C PRO A 53 7.04 2.42 -18.05
N VAL A 54 6.96 2.26 -16.73
CA VAL A 54 6.71 3.34 -15.77
C VAL A 54 7.80 3.34 -14.70
N VAL A 55 8.37 4.51 -14.42
CA VAL A 55 9.28 4.73 -13.29
C VAL A 55 8.50 5.43 -12.17
N LEU A 56 8.48 4.83 -10.98
CA LEU A 56 7.88 5.44 -9.80
C LEU A 56 9.00 6.08 -8.97
N TYR A 57 8.77 7.34 -8.58
CA TYR A 57 9.63 8.05 -7.64
C TYR A 57 8.74 8.74 -6.61
N THR A 58 9.26 8.87 -5.39
CA THR A 58 8.58 9.56 -4.30
C THR A 58 9.52 10.60 -3.70
N PHE A 59 8.95 11.59 -3.03
CA PHE A 59 9.66 12.61 -2.28
C PHE A 59 8.93 12.83 -0.95
N VAL A 60 9.64 13.30 0.08
CA VAL A 60 9.10 13.39 1.44
C VAL A 60 8.05 14.50 1.56
N ALA A 61 8.39 15.69 1.07
CA ALA A 61 7.50 16.85 1.14
C ALA A 61 7.79 17.85 0.02
N ALA A 62 6.76 18.55 -0.44
CA ALA A 62 6.90 19.63 -1.41
C ALA A 62 7.35 20.91 -0.70
N PHE A 63 8.09 21.77 -1.40
CA PHE A 63 8.53 23.08 -0.89
C PHE A 63 9.40 23.03 0.37
N THR A 64 10.06 21.90 0.63
CA THR A 64 11.04 21.76 1.70
C THR A 64 12.45 21.69 1.13
N SER A 65 13.41 22.34 1.79
CA SER A 65 14.83 22.28 1.44
C SER A 65 15.50 21.02 2.01
N THR A 66 14.79 19.88 2.01
CA THR A 66 15.31 18.61 2.53
C THR A 66 16.72 18.34 2.02
#